data_AF-A0A2E3JAM1-F1
#
_entry.id   AF-A0A2E3JAM1-F1
#
_cell.length_a   1.000
_cell.length_b   1.000
_cell.length_c   1.000
_cell.angle_alpha   90.00
_cell.angle_beta   90.00
_cell.angle_gamma   90.00
#
_symmetry.space_group_name_H-M   'P 1'
#
loop_
_entity.id
_entity.type
_entity.pdbx_description
1 polymer ?
#
loop_
_entity_poly.entity_id
_entity_poly.type
_entity_poly.pdbx_seq_one_letter_code
_entity_poly.pdbx_strand_id
1 'polypeptide(L)'
;MSEIISDNENQGKGLSTNKNAWESVMPIVLFIAINRLFGLAWAISAATMWSVMISVRRWRKGHAIGKFIPIVTIGILIRGIIGIVTDSEAVYFGIGIGTKALIGFGLILMTAVGRNYLAMYAPLMFGFDNLITSHKAYEIAMNRIAYGLGVAQIISAGFDVWLYNNASVDGYLVIRFFVNWPFTTAVIILSMLYLGKKLSVIPGFTGITNAFESRLESDKKSSK
;
A
#
# COMPACT_ATOMS: atom_id res chain seq x y z
N MET A 1 47.92 23.39 -18.30
CA MET A 1 46.98 24.47 -18.65
C MET A 1 45.70 23.79 -19.12
N SER A 2 44.98 23.10 -18.22
CA SER A 2 44.10 23.62 -17.14
C SER A 2 42.65 23.83 -17.59
N GLU A 3 42.10 22.92 -18.40
CA GLU A 3 40.67 23.01 -18.78
C GLU A 3 40.00 21.66 -19.12
N ILE A 4 40.46 20.54 -18.54
CA ILE A 4 39.79 19.22 -18.70
C ILE A 4 39.58 18.50 -17.35
N ILE A 5 39.95 19.14 -16.22
CA ILE A 5 39.77 18.57 -14.88
C ILE A 5 38.97 19.58 -14.04
N SER A 6 37.68 19.75 -14.33
CA SER A 6 36.75 20.39 -13.37
C SER A 6 35.29 19.95 -13.47
N ASP A 7 34.90 19.16 -14.46
CA ASP A 7 33.49 18.75 -14.63
C ASP A 7 33.10 17.43 -13.93
N ASN A 8 34.00 16.81 -13.17
CA ASN A 8 33.74 15.52 -12.51
C ASN A 8 33.61 15.59 -10.98
N GLU A 9 33.30 16.77 -10.42
CA GLU A 9 33.09 16.94 -8.97
C GLU A 9 31.66 17.34 -8.57
N ASN A 10 30.74 17.48 -9.54
CA ASN A 10 29.35 17.89 -9.29
C ASN A 10 28.27 16.85 -9.67
N GLN A 11 28.65 15.59 -9.92
CA GLN A 11 27.68 14.48 -10.13
C GLN A 11 27.45 13.61 -8.88
N GLY A 12 27.77 14.11 -7.69
CA GLY A 12 27.66 13.37 -6.42
C GLY A 12 26.69 13.96 -5.39
N LYS A 13 25.85 14.94 -5.74
CA LYS A 13 24.92 15.60 -4.80
C LYS A 13 23.49 15.59 -5.32
N GLY A 14 22.82 14.45 -5.22
CA GLY A 14 21.40 14.42 -5.57
C GLY A 14 20.78 13.04 -5.52
N LEU A 15 20.84 12.37 -4.36
CA LEU A 15 19.87 11.34 -3.93
C LEU A 15 20.17 10.81 -2.52
N SER A 16 20.60 11.67 -1.59
CA SER A 16 20.45 11.36 -0.16
C SER A 16 19.00 11.58 0.24
N THR A 17 18.11 10.71 -0.26
CA THR A 17 16.80 10.53 0.36
C THR A 17 17.07 9.81 1.68
N ASN A 18 17.52 10.57 2.68
CA ASN A 18 17.56 10.11 4.06
C ASN A 18 16.10 10.01 4.51
N LYS A 19 15.41 8.95 4.05
CA LYS A 19 14.15 8.49 4.62
C LYS A 19 14.52 8.01 6.01
N ASN A 20 14.57 8.94 6.96
CA ASN A 20 14.77 8.61 8.36
C ASN A 20 13.75 7.52 8.70
N ALA A 21 14.18 6.27 8.89
CA ALA A 21 13.29 5.15 9.20
C ALA A 21 12.42 5.46 10.43
N TRP A 22 12.93 6.34 11.30
CA TRP A 22 12.22 7.01 12.38
C TRP A 22 10.87 7.63 11.98
N GLU A 23 10.72 8.23 10.80
CA GLU A 23 9.45 8.82 10.37
C GLU A 23 8.34 7.79 10.18
N SER A 24 8.68 6.54 9.85
CA SER A 24 7.72 5.44 9.68
C SER A 24 7.32 4.79 11.01
N VAL A 25 8.20 4.85 12.02
CA VAL A 25 7.99 4.17 13.32
C VAL A 25 7.44 5.15 14.37
N MET A 26 7.70 6.45 14.23
CA MET A 26 7.27 7.49 15.17
C MET A 26 5.76 7.50 15.46
N PRO A 27 4.83 7.30 14.50
CA PRO A 27 3.40 7.25 14.81
C PRO A 27 3.03 6.16 15.81
N ILE A 28 3.71 5.01 15.76
CA ILE A 28 3.47 3.88 16.66
C ILE A 28 4.05 4.17 18.04
N VAL A 29 5.25 4.73 18.09
CA VAL A 29 5.90 5.12 19.34
C VAL A 29 5.08 6.19 20.07
N LEU A 30 4.64 7.22 19.34
CA LEU A 30 3.73 8.26 19.84
C LEU A 30 2.43 7.65 20.36
N PHE A 31 1.83 6.73 19.59
CA PHE A 31 0.60 6.07 19.98
C PHE A 31 0.78 5.31 21.30
N ILE A 32 1.79 4.43 21.41
CA ILE A 32 2.02 3.62 22.61
C ILE A 32 2.32 4.51 23.82
N ALA A 33 3.22 5.49 23.67
CA ALA A 33 3.61 6.38 24.76
C ALA A 33 2.42 7.20 25.28
N ILE A 34 1.58 7.70 24.38
CA ILE A 34 0.44 8.55 24.74
C ILE A 34 -0.74 7.71 25.21
N ASN A 35 -0.98 6.52 24.65
CA ASN A 35 -2.04 5.62 25.09
C ASN A 35 -1.85 5.23 26.56
N ARG A 36 -0.61 4.92 26.93
CA ARG A 36 -0.26 4.54 28.30
C ARG A 36 -0.45 5.66 29.34
N LEU A 37 -0.39 6.92 28.91
CA LEU A 37 -0.43 8.09 29.81
C LEU A 37 -1.78 8.82 29.79
N PHE A 38 -2.44 8.87 28.64
CA PHE A 38 -3.61 9.72 28.38
C PHE A 38 -4.77 8.95 27.75
N GLY A 39 -4.63 7.65 27.49
CA GLY A 39 -5.66 6.81 26.89
C GLY A 39 -5.77 6.92 25.37
N LEU A 40 -6.66 6.10 24.81
CA LEU A 40 -6.77 5.82 23.37
C LEU A 40 -7.02 7.08 22.54
N ALA A 41 -7.86 7.99 23.03
CA ALA A 41 -8.27 9.18 22.31
C ALA A 41 -7.10 10.14 22.04
N TRP A 42 -6.22 10.33 23.01
CA TRP A 42 -5.03 11.17 22.87
C TRP A 42 -3.97 10.51 21.99
N ALA A 43 -3.85 9.18 22.06
CA ALA A 43 -2.93 8.40 21.23
C ALA A 43 -3.27 8.48 19.73
N ILE A 44 -4.56 8.31 19.39
CA ILE A 44 -5.08 8.46 18.03
C ILE A 44 -4.82 9.87 17.52
N SER A 45 -5.12 10.89 18.33
CA SER A 45 -4.98 12.29 17.97
C SER A 45 -3.53 12.66 17.65
N ALA A 46 -2.58 12.23 18.48
CA ALA A 46 -1.17 12.51 18.30
C ALA A 46 -0.55 11.79 17.10
N ALA A 47 -0.83 10.50 16.91
CA ALA A 47 -0.37 9.75 15.74
C ALA A 47 -0.92 10.33 14.43
N THR A 48 -2.18 10.77 14.48
CA THR A 48 -2.88 11.41 13.37
C THR A 48 -2.26 12.76 13.03
N MET A 49 -2.07 13.65 14.00
CA MET A 49 -1.42 14.95 13.79
C MET A 49 -0.01 14.78 13.21
N TRP A 50 0.76 13.81 13.70
CA TRP A 50 2.10 13.54 13.17
C TRP A 50 2.08 13.07 11.72
N SER A 51 1.16 12.17 11.37
CA SER A 51 1.00 11.66 9.99
C SER A 51 0.56 12.75 9.01
N VAL A 52 -0.36 13.63 9.45
CA VAL A 52 -0.80 14.80 8.69
C VAL A 52 0.34 15.80 8.52
N MET A 53 1.10 16.08 9.58
CA MET A 53 2.24 17.01 9.53
C MET A 53 3.31 16.55 8.53
N ILE A 54 3.66 15.25 8.53
CA ILE A 54 4.60 14.68 7.54
C ILE A 54 4.06 14.83 6.12
N SER A 55 2.77 14.53 5.93
CA SER A 55 2.12 14.62 4.61
C SER A 55 2.10 16.06 4.09
N VAL A 56 1.78 17.04 4.94
CA VAL A 56 1.81 18.48 4.61
C VAL A 56 3.24 18.95 4.34
N ARG A 57 4.22 18.49 5.12
CA ARG A 57 5.64 18.83 4.90
C ARG A 57 6.14 18.29 3.56
N ARG A 58 5.69 17.09 3.17
CA ARG A 58 5.99 16.49 1.86
C ARG A 58 5.32 17.27 0.72
N TRP A 59 4.07 17.70 0.90
CA TRP A 59 3.34 18.52 -0.06
C TRP A 59 4.03 19.87 -0.30
N ARG A 60 4.41 20.57 0.77
CA ARG A 60 5.13 21.86 0.70
C ARG A 60 6.50 21.76 0.02
N LYS A 61 7.12 20.57 0.06
CA LYS A 61 8.39 20.29 -0.64
C LYS A 61 8.19 19.87 -2.10
N GLY A 62 7.02 20.05 -2.69
CA GLY A 62 6.76 19.81 -4.11
C GLY A 62 6.83 18.34 -4.55
N HIS A 63 6.80 17.39 -3.62
CA HIS A 63 6.79 15.98 -3.99
C HIS A 63 5.39 15.60 -4.49
N ALA A 64 5.30 14.95 -5.66
CA ALA A 64 4.03 14.48 -6.19
C ALA A 64 3.33 13.55 -5.19
N ILE A 65 2.21 14.01 -4.65
CA ILE A 65 1.34 13.20 -3.79
C ILE A 65 0.37 12.49 -4.74
N GLY A 66 0.53 11.18 -4.91
CA GLY A 66 -0.40 10.39 -5.71
C GLY A 66 -1.84 10.56 -5.20
N LYS A 67 -2.81 10.65 -6.12
CA LYS A 67 -4.24 10.93 -5.84
C LYS A 67 -4.87 9.99 -4.79
N PHE A 68 -4.27 8.83 -4.56
CA PHE A 68 -4.73 7.84 -3.58
C PHE A 68 -4.40 8.21 -2.12
N ILE A 69 -3.29 8.92 -1.87
CA ILE A 69 -2.85 9.23 -0.51
C ILE A 69 -3.88 10.07 0.26
N PRO A 70 -4.42 11.19 -0.29
CA PRO A 70 -5.43 11.98 0.42
C PRO A 70 -6.69 11.19 0.79
N ILE A 71 -7.16 10.31 -0.11
CA ILE A 71 -8.35 9.48 0.12
C ILE A 71 -8.11 8.53 1.30
N VAL A 72 -6.97 7.83 1.30
CA VAL A 72 -6.60 6.93 2.39
C VAL A 72 -6.43 7.69 3.71
N THR A 73 -5.79 8.86 3.67
CA THR A 73 -5.66 9.73 4.85
C THR A 73 -7.03 10.11 5.41
N ILE A 74 -7.96 10.60 4.58
CA ILE A 74 -9.32 10.94 5.01
C ILE A 74 -10.02 9.74 5.64
N GLY A 75 -9.92 8.55 5.03
CA GLY A 75 -10.50 7.33 5.59
C GLY A 75 -9.96 6.99 6.98
N ILE A 76 -8.64 7.16 7.19
CA ILE A 76 -8.00 6.96 8.51
C ILE A 76 -8.49 8.01 9.51
N LEU A 77 -8.62 9.29 9.10
CA LEU A 77 -9.11 10.37 9.94
C LEU A 77 -10.54 10.10 10.42
N ILE A 78 -11.46 9.80 9.49
CA ILE A 78 -12.87 9.51 9.80
C ILE A 78 -12.94 8.36 10.79
N ARG A 79 -12.19 7.27 10.53
CA ARG A 79 -12.14 6.11 11.41
C ARG A 79 -11.62 6.46 12.81
N GLY A 80 -10.57 7.28 12.90
CA GLY A 80 -10.04 7.77 14.17
C GLY A 80 -11.06 8.59 14.94
N ILE A 81 -11.73 9.53 14.27
CA ILE A 81 -12.77 10.38 14.88
C ILE A 81 -13.92 9.52 15.41
N ILE A 82 -14.43 8.58 14.61
CA ILE A 82 -15.51 7.68 15.04
C ILE A 82 -15.08 6.86 16.26
N GLY A 83 -13.85 6.33 16.28
CA GLY A 83 -13.32 5.59 17.41
C GLY A 83 -13.28 6.40 18.70
N ILE A 84 -12.89 7.68 18.62
CA ILE A 84 -12.84 8.62 19.75
C ILE A 84 -14.25 8.95 20.23
N VAL A 85 -15.15 9.33 19.31
CA VAL A 85 -16.53 9.75 19.65
C VAL A 85 -17.33 8.60 20.27
N THR A 86 -17.09 7.37 19.83
CA THR A 86 -17.79 6.19 20.35
C THR A 86 -17.13 5.58 21.58
N ASP A 87 -15.93 6.06 21.96
CA ASP A 87 -15.07 5.48 23.00
C ASP A 87 -14.96 3.94 22.90
N SER A 88 -14.94 3.44 21.66
CA SER A 88 -15.06 2.01 21.38
C SER A 88 -13.92 1.52 20.49
N GLU A 89 -13.04 0.74 21.09
CA GLU A 89 -11.98 0.02 20.40
C GLU A 89 -12.54 -0.93 19.34
N ALA A 90 -13.69 -1.55 19.62
CA ALA A 90 -14.38 -2.43 18.69
C ALA A 90 -14.81 -1.69 17.42
N VAL A 91 -15.30 -0.46 17.55
CA VAL A 91 -15.68 0.36 16.38
C VAL A 91 -14.43 0.83 15.65
N TYR A 92 -13.43 1.33 16.37
CA TYR A 92 -12.16 1.77 15.78
C TYR A 92 -11.46 0.65 15.02
N PHE A 93 -11.25 -0.51 15.64
CA PHE A 93 -10.55 -1.63 15.01
C PHE A 93 -11.45 -2.41 14.02
N GLY A 94 -12.71 -2.61 14.39
CA GLY A 94 -13.70 -3.38 13.63
C GLY A 94 -13.98 -2.80 12.25
N ILE A 95 -14.04 -1.47 12.07
CA ILE A 95 -14.20 -0.87 10.73
C ILE A 95 -13.08 -1.31 9.79
N GLY A 96 -11.83 -1.34 10.27
CA GLY A 96 -10.68 -1.77 9.46
C GLY A 96 -10.71 -3.26 9.14
N ILE A 97 -11.06 -4.09 10.12
CA ILE A 97 -11.19 -5.54 9.96
C ILE A 97 -12.32 -5.86 8.97
N GLY A 98 -13.49 -5.26 9.17
CA GLY A 98 -14.66 -5.42 8.30
C GLY A 98 -14.37 -4.96 6.87
N THR A 99 -13.66 -3.85 6.69
CA THR A 99 -13.25 -3.39 5.34
C THR A 99 -12.35 -4.40 4.64
N LYS A 100 -11.36 -4.99 5.35
CA LYS A 100 -10.52 -6.06 4.77
C LYS A 100 -11.35 -7.26 4.35
N ALA A 101 -12.22 -7.73 5.24
CA ALA A 101 -13.10 -8.86 4.94
C ALA A 101 -13.99 -8.57 3.73
N LEU A 102 -14.61 -7.38 3.67
CA LEU A 102 -15.46 -6.94 2.57
C LEU A 102 -14.70 -6.85 1.25
N ILE A 103 -13.49 -6.30 1.24
CA ILE A 103 -12.62 -6.31 0.05
C ILE A 103 -12.29 -7.76 -0.35
N GLY A 104 -11.96 -8.61 0.62
CA GLY A 104 -11.64 -10.02 0.38
C GLY A 104 -12.79 -10.78 -0.28
N PHE A 105 -13.98 -10.71 0.32
CA PHE A 105 -15.20 -11.28 -0.25
C PHE A 105 -15.55 -10.65 -1.58
N GLY A 106 -15.46 -9.32 -1.70
CA GLY A 106 -15.73 -8.60 -2.95
C GLY A 106 -14.84 -9.08 -4.10
N LEU A 107 -13.54 -9.26 -3.86
CA LEU A 107 -12.61 -9.79 -4.86
C LEU A 107 -12.99 -11.22 -5.28
N ILE A 108 -13.28 -12.10 -4.32
CA ILE A 108 -13.65 -13.50 -4.60
C ILE A 108 -14.98 -13.54 -5.37
N LEU A 109 -16.02 -12.90 -4.86
CA LEU A 109 -17.37 -12.93 -5.42
C LEU A 109 -17.40 -12.30 -6.82
N MET A 110 -16.79 -11.12 -7.00
CA MET A 110 -16.79 -10.46 -8.30
C MET A 110 -16.00 -11.27 -9.33
N THR A 111 -14.89 -11.88 -8.94
CA THR A 111 -14.14 -12.79 -9.82
C THR A 111 -14.94 -14.06 -10.13
N ALA A 112 -15.69 -14.60 -9.18
CA ALA A 112 -16.56 -15.76 -9.38
C ALA A 112 -17.73 -15.49 -10.34
N VAL A 113 -18.25 -14.27 -10.34
CA VAL A 113 -19.29 -13.81 -11.28
C VAL A 113 -18.68 -13.37 -12.63
N GLY A 114 -17.37 -13.56 -12.84
CA GLY A 114 -16.67 -13.22 -14.09
C GLY A 114 -16.35 -11.73 -14.25
N ARG A 115 -16.58 -10.92 -13.22
CA ARG A 115 -16.29 -9.47 -13.21
C ARG A 115 -15.00 -9.18 -12.45
N ASN A 116 -13.86 -9.50 -13.05
CA ASN A 116 -12.57 -9.23 -12.43
C ASN A 116 -12.14 -7.76 -12.59
N TYR A 117 -12.53 -6.92 -11.63
CA TYR A 117 -12.09 -5.52 -11.58
C TYR A 117 -10.57 -5.36 -11.49
N LEU A 118 -9.86 -6.32 -10.90
CA LEU A 118 -8.40 -6.28 -10.83
C LEU A 118 -7.79 -6.40 -12.23
N ALA A 119 -8.31 -7.33 -13.06
CA ALA A 119 -7.93 -7.44 -14.47
C ALA A 119 -8.31 -6.20 -15.29
N MET A 120 -9.43 -5.55 -14.95
CA MET A 120 -9.91 -4.33 -15.63
C MET A 120 -9.00 -3.12 -15.37
N TYR A 121 -8.56 -2.91 -14.12
CA TYR A 121 -7.78 -1.73 -13.75
C TYR A 121 -6.27 -1.92 -13.81
N ALA A 122 -5.77 -3.15 -13.82
CA ALA A 122 -4.34 -3.41 -13.89
C ALA A 122 -3.62 -2.80 -15.10
N PRO A 123 -4.19 -2.70 -16.32
CA PRO A 123 -3.51 -2.04 -17.44
C PRO A 123 -3.26 -0.55 -17.16
N LEU A 124 -4.17 0.13 -16.45
CA LEU A 124 -3.96 1.52 -16.03
C LEU A 124 -2.83 1.65 -14.99
N MET A 125 -2.62 0.62 -14.17
CA MET A 125 -1.62 0.62 -13.09
C MET A 125 -0.24 0.16 -13.56
N PHE A 126 -0.17 -0.80 -14.48
CA PHE A 126 1.07 -1.43 -14.95
C PHE A 126 1.47 -1.01 -16.36
N GLY A 127 0.61 -0.30 -17.10
CA GLY A 127 0.87 0.09 -18.48
C GLY A 127 0.88 -1.10 -19.45
N PHE A 128 0.08 -2.14 -19.19
CA PHE A 128 0.01 -3.29 -20.08
C PHE A 128 -0.67 -2.92 -21.40
N ASP A 129 -0.04 -3.34 -22.50
CA ASP A 129 -0.57 -3.16 -23.85
C ASP A 129 -1.76 -4.11 -24.12
N ASN A 130 -2.61 -3.73 -25.06
CA ASN A 130 -3.78 -4.47 -25.50
C ASN A 130 -3.44 -5.90 -25.97
N LEU A 131 -2.24 -6.10 -26.52
CA LEU A 131 -1.74 -7.43 -26.91
C LEU A 131 -1.60 -8.37 -25.71
N ILE A 132 -1.19 -7.85 -24.55
CA ILE A 132 -1.06 -8.63 -23.31
C ILE A 132 -2.44 -8.86 -22.70
N THR A 133 -3.27 -7.82 -22.62
CA THR A 133 -4.57 -7.88 -21.93
C THR A 133 -5.61 -8.73 -22.67
N SER A 134 -5.48 -8.88 -23.99
CA SER A 134 -6.36 -9.73 -24.81
C SER A 134 -6.02 -11.22 -24.72
N HIS A 135 -4.87 -11.57 -24.13
CA HIS A 135 -4.43 -12.96 -24.07
C HIS A 135 -5.10 -13.71 -22.90
N LYS A 136 -5.59 -14.94 -23.15
CA LYS A 136 -6.21 -15.79 -22.12
C LYS A 136 -5.31 -16.03 -20.89
N ALA A 137 -3.99 -16.05 -21.08
CA ALA A 137 -3.04 -16.18 -19.98
C ALA A 137 -3.11 -15.01 -18.99
N TYR A 138 -3.33 -13.78 -19.49
CA TYR A 138 -3.53 -12.60 -18.64
C TYR A 138 -4.82 -12.75 -17.82
N GLU A 139 -5.94 -13.06 -18.48
CA GLU A 139 -7.23 -13.25 -17.81
C GLU A 139 -7.13 -14.31 -16.69
N ILE A 140 -6.56 -15.47 -16.98
CA ILE A 140 -6.38 -16.57 -16.01
C ILE A 140 -5.47 -16.13 -14.86
N ALA A 141 -4.36 -15.45 -15.15
CA ALA A 141 -3.42 -14.98 -14.14
C ALA A 141 -4.09 -13.99 -13.19
N MET A 142 -4.79 -13.00 -13.74
CA MET A 142 -5.46 -11.96 -12.98
C MET A 142 -6.64 -12.49 -12.17
N ASN A 143 -7.38 -13.47 -12.68
CA ASN A 143 -8.45 -14.13 -11.92
C ASN A 143 -7.86 -14.86 -10.70
N ARG A 144 -6.76 -15.61 -10.88
CA ARG A 144 -6.11 -16.32 -9.78
C ARG A 144 -5.48 -15.37 -8.76
N ILE A 145 -4.90 -14.25 -9.21
CA ILE A 145 -4.39 -13.20 -8.31
C ILE A 145 -5.54 -12.58 -7.52
N ALA A 146 -6.67 -12.25 -8.15
CA ALA A 146 -7.82 -11.69 -7.46
C ALA A 146 -8.35 -12.64 -6.37
N TYR A 147 -8.48 -13.95 -6.66
CA TYR A 147 -8.80 -14.95 -5.64
C TYR A 147 -7.76 -15.04 -4.54
N GLY A 148 -6.47 -15.10 -4.89
CA GLY A 148 -5.38 -15.19 -3.92
C GLY A 148 -5.34 -13.99 -2.98
N LEU A 149 -5.50 -12.77 -3.51
CA LEU A 149 -5.63 -11.56 -2.72
C LEU A 149 -6.89 -11.57 -1.85
N GLY A 150 -8.01 -12.04 -2.39
CA GLY A 150 -9.25 -12.15 -1.64
C GLY A 150 -9.11 -13.07 -0.42
N VAL A 151 -8.53 -14.26 -0.62
CA VAL A 151 -8.22 -15.22 0.44
C VAL A 151 -7.22 -14.62 1.44
N ALA A 152 -6.16 -13.96 0.97
CA ALA A 152 -5.18 -13.30 1.83
C ALA A 152 -5.83 -12.22 2.71
N GLN A 153 -6.76 -11.43 2.18
CA GLN A 153 -7.49 -10.43 2.95
C GLN A 153 -8.40 -11.06 4.02
N ILE A 154 -9.08 -12.17 3.70
CA ILE A 154 -9.93 -12.88 4.67
C ILE A 154 -9.07 -13.51 5.77
N ILE A 155 -7.95 -14.14 5.43
CA ILE A 155 -7.00 -14.69 6.42
C ILE A 155 -6.46 -13.55 7.31
N SER A 156 -6.05 -12.42 6.71
CA SER A 156 -5.58 -11.26 7.48
C SER A 156 -6.66 -10.68 8.39
N ALA A 157 -7.91 -10.62 7.92
CA ALA A 157 -9.04 -10.17 8.74
C ALA A 157 -9.34 -11.16 9.89
N GLY A 158 -9.33 -12.46 9.62
CA GLY A 158 -9.50 -13.50 10.63
C GLY A 158 -8.39 -13.46 11.69
N PHE A 159 -7.14 -13.25 11.26
CA PHE A 159 -6.01 -13.01 12.17
C PHE A 159 -6.21 -11.74 13.00
N ASP A 160 -6.66 -10.63 12.39
CA ASP A 160 -6.94 -9.39 13.13
C ASP A 160 -8.08 -9.61 14.16
N VAL A 161 -9.13 -10.38 13.85
CA VAL A 161 -10.20 -10.73 14.82
C VAL A 161 -9.66 -11.57 15.97
N TRP A 162 -8.88 -12.61 15.64
CA TRP A 162 -8.24 -13.45 16.66
C TRP A 162 -7.34 -12.62 17.57
N LEU A 163 -6.50 -11.76 16.99
CA LEU A 163 -5.58 -10.91 17.75
C LEU A 163 -6.33 -9.91 18.63
N TYR A 164 -7.43 -9.33 18.13
CA TYR A 164 -8.28 -8.41 18.89
C TYR A 164 -8.88 -9.09 20.13
N ASN A 165 -9.25 -10.37 20.03
CA ASN A 165 -9.84 -11.12 21.15
C ASN A 165 -8.82 -11.69 22.14
N ASN A 166 -7.53 -11.79 21.77
CA ASN A 166 -6.51 -12.50 22.56
C ASN A 166 -5.33 -11.62 23.01
N ALA A 167 -5.20 -10.39 22.50
CA ALA A 167 -4.13 -9.47 22.87
C ALA A 167 -4.68 -8.20 23.55
N SER A 168 -3.85 -7.56 24.37
CA SER A 168 -4.11 -6.18 24.80
C SER A 168 -4.07 -5.22 23.60
N VAL A 169 -4.63 -4.02 23.74
CA VAL A 169 -4.67 -3.00 22.67
C VAL A 169 -3.28 -2.68 22.11
N ASP A 170 -2.30 -2.47 23.00
CA ASP A 170 -0.93 -2.18 22.60
C ASP A 170 -0.29 -3.40 21.92
N GLY A 171 -0.54 -4.61 22.46
CA GLY A 171 -0.07 -5.87 21.87
C GLY A 171 -0.66 -6.09 20.47
N TYR A 172 -1.95 -5.83 20.30
CA TYR A 172 -2.65 -5.88 19.02
C TYR A 172 -1.97 -4.98 18.00
N LEU A 173 -1.68 -3.72 18.34
CA LEU A 173 -1.07 -2.77 17.41
C LEU A 173 0.35 -3.16 17.02
N VAL A 174 1.18 -3.55 17.99
CA VAL A 174 2.58 -3.94 17.75
C VAL A 174 2.63 -5.20 16.89
N ILE A 175 1.93 -6.25 17.29
CA ILE A 175 1.91 -7.52 16.56
C ILE A 175 1.35 -7.30 15.16
N ARG A 176 0.24 -6.57 15.03
CA ARG A 176 -0.36 -6.25 13.73
C ARG A 176 0.61 -5.50 12.82
N PHE A 177 1.35 -4.51 13.34
CA PHE A 177 2.32 -3.79 12.53
C PHE A 177 3.41 -4.72 11.97
N PHE A 178 4.00 -5.54 12.84
CA PHE A 178 5.09 -6.44 12.47
C PHE A 178 4.65 -7.64 11.65
N VAL A 179 3.42 -8.12 11.76
CA VAL A 179 2.89 -9.23 10.95
C VAL A 179 2.35 -8.73 9.62
N ASN A 180 1.67 -7.58 9.59
CA ASN A 180 1.04 -7.08 8.38
C ASN A 180 2.08 -6.63 7.34
N TRP A 181 3.21 -6.05 7.76
CA TRP A 181 4.29 -5.66 6.84
C TRP A 181 4.89 -6.84 6.04
N PRO A 182 5.39 -7.92 6.67
CA PRO A 182 5.94 -9.07 5.94
C PRO A 182 4.84 -9.82 5.20
N PHE A 183 3.63 -9.93 5.76
CA PHE A 183 2.51 -10.58 5.09
C PHE A 183 2.14 -9.87 3.78
N THR A 184 1.93 -8.55 3.81
CA THR A 184 1.61 -7.77 2.61
C THR A 184 2.75 -7.79 1.61
N THR A 185 4.00 -7.71 2.07
CA THR A 185 5.19 -7.82 1.22
C THR A 185 5.26 -9.17 0.51
N ALA A 186 5.06 -10.27 1.24
CA ALA A 186 5.04 -11.62 0.67
C ALA A 186 3.93 -11.78 -0.37
N VAL A 187 2.71 -11.31 -0.05
CA VAL A 187 1.57 -11.37 -0.97
C VAL A 187 1.84 -10.59 -2.26
N ILE A 188 2.44 -9.40 -2.18
CA ILE A 188 2.82 -8.60 -3.36
C ILE A 188 3.87 -9.33 -4.19
N ILE A 189 4.96 -9.80 -3.55
CA ILE A 189 6.04 -10.51 -4.24
C ILE A 189 5.51 -11.76 -4.95
N LEU A 190 4.76 -12.60 -4.23
CA LEU A 190 4.18 -13.83 -4.80
C LEU A 190 3.24 -13.53 -5.96
N SER A 191 2.41 -12.49 -5.84
CA SER A 191 1.52 -12.07 -6.93
C SER A 191 2.28 -11.62 -8.16
N MET A 192 3.35 -10.82 -7.98
CA MET A 192 4.20 -10.36 -9.08
C MET A 192 4.97 -11.51 -9.74
N LEU A 193 5.58 -12.40 -8.96
CA LEU A 193 6.29 -13.57 -9.48
C LEU A 193 5.35 -14.49 -10.25
N TYR A 194 4.15 -14.71 -9.71
CA TYR A 194 3.12 -15.51 -10.37
C TYR A 194 2.66 -14.88 -11.68
N LEU A 195 2.39 -13.57 -11.67
CA LEU A 195 2.00 -12.81 -12.87
C LEU A 195 3.09 -12.88 -13.94
N GLY A 196 4.35 -12.61 -13.56
CA GLY A 196 5.47 -12.62 -14.49
C GLY A 196 5.67 -13.99 -15.13
N LYS A 197 5.60 -15.06 -14.33
CA LYS A 197 5.68 -16.45 -14.81
C LYS A 197 4.53 -16.82 -15.76
N LYS A 198 3.33 -16.25 -15.57
CA LYS A 198 2.19 -16.56 -16.44
C LYS A 198 2.18 -15.74 -17.71
N LEU A 199 2.64 -14.50 -17.66
CA LEU A 199 2.75 -13.63 -18.83
C LEU A 199 3.96 -13.95 -19.71
N SER A 200 4.99 -14.62 -19.18
CA SER A 200 6.16 -15.06 -19.98
C SER A 200 5.83 -16.03 -21.11
N VAL A 201 4.61 -16.59 -21.13
CA VAL A 201 4.12 -17.44 -22.23
C VAL A 201 3.69 -16.60 -23.44
N ILE A 202 3.45 -15.30 -23.27
CA ILE A 202 2.99 -14.41 -24.33
C ILE A 202 4.19 -13.96 -25.18
N PRO A 203 4.18 -14.19 -26.50
CA PRO A 203 5.24 -13.69 -27.40
C PRO A 203 5.35 -12.16 -27.29
N GLY A 204 6.57 -11.66 -27.08
CA GLY A 204 6.83 -10.22 -26.93
C GLY A 204 6.75 -9.68 -25.49
N PHE A 205 6.40 -10.51 -24.50
CA PHE A 205 6.47 -10.09 -23.10
C PHE A 205 7.91 -10.10 -22.58
N THR A 206 8.51 -8.92 -22.47
CA THR A 206 9.90 -8.71 -22.01
C THR A 206 10.04 -8.65 -20.48
N GLY A 207 8.98 -8.87 -19.71
CA GLY A 207 8.99 -8.88 -18.24
C GLY A 207 8.27 -7.69 -17.61
N ILE A 208 7.82 -7.86 -16.36
CA ILE A 208 7.05 -6.84 -15.62
C ILE A 208 7.87 -5.55 -15.42
N THR A 209 9.18 -5.66 -15.22
CA THR A 209 10.09 -4.51 -15.04
C THR A 209 10.13 -3.60 -16.27
N ASN A 210 10.16 -4.20 -17.47
CA ASN A 210 10.19 -3.46 -18.73
C ASN A 210 8.86 -2.77 -19.02
N ALA A 211 7.73 -3.36 -18.59
CA ALA A 211 6.42 -2.71 -18.66
C ALA A 211 6.35 -1.44 -17.78
N PHE A 212 6.93 -1.48 -16.58
CA PHE A 212 7.04 -0.31 -15.72
C PHE A 212 7.95 0.77 -16.30
N GLU A 213 9.10 0.39 -16.84
CA GLU A 213 10.05 1.34 -17.44
C GLU A 213 9.47 2.04 -18.67
N SER A 214 8.80 1.29 -19.55
CA SER A 214 8.09 1.83 -20.72
C SER A 214 7.03 2.86 -20.33
N ARG A 215 6.32 2.65 -19.20
CA ARG A 215 5.34 3.61 -18.67
C ARG A 215 5.99 4.87 -18.11
N LEU A 216 7.12 4.74 -17.42
CA LEU A 216 7.85 5.90 -16.89
C LEU A 216 8.39 6.80 -18.03
N GLU A 217 8.77 6.19 -19.15
CA GLU A 217 9.19 6.91 -20.34
C GLU A 217 8.03 7.62 -21.07
N SER A 218 6.84 6.98 -21.14
CA SER A 218 5.66 7.59 -21.77
C SER A 218 5.13 8.78 -20.96
N ASP A 219 5.07 8.67 -19.63
CA ASP A 219 4.67 9.78 -18.75
C ASP A 219 5.64 10.97 -18.84
N LYS A 220 6.95 10.71 -18.98
CA LYS A 220 7.95 11.77 -19.20
C LYS A 220 7.78 12.49 -20.55
N LYS A 221 7.35 11.79 -21.60
CA LYS A 221 7.06 12.39 -22.91
C LYS A 221 5.75 13.19 -22.90
N SER A 222 4.75 12.78 -22.13
CA SER A 222 3.46 13.48 -22.01
C SER A 222 3.52 14.77 -21.18
N SER A 223 4.55 14.90 -20.32
CA SER A 223 4.80 16.09 -19.48
C SER A 223 5.75 17.13 -20.11
N LYS A 224 6.18 16.93 -21.36
CA LYS A 224 6.95 17.89 -22.17
C LYS A 224 6.08 18.51 -23.24
#